data_AF-A0A218KLW6-F1
#
_entry.id   AF-A0A218KLW6-F1
#
_cell.length_a   1.000
_cell.length_b   1.000
_cell.length_c   1.000
_cell.angle_alpha   90.00
_cell.angle_beta   90.00
_cell.angle_gamma   90.00
#
_symmetry.space_group_name_H-M   'P 1'
#
loop_
_entity.id
_entity.type
_entity.pdbx_description
1 polymer ?
#
loop_
_entity_poly.entity_id
_entity_poly.type
_entity_poly.pdbx_seq_one_letter_code
_entity_poly.pdbx_strand_id
1 'polypeptide(L)'
;YPENAVRTMHDVCVETEKSPTAKVSHHRLHECFDHIDETIAMSSMYAANHLGVKVVVALTDSGKTPLWMSRMSSNISIYAMSDSVATLRKTTLYRGVYPCGIDKMNDAEWEKVNGRVVSILEEKNIVEEGDMII
;
A
#
# COMPACT_ATOMS: atom_id res chain seq x y z
N TYR A 1 -21.29 -7.49 -23.36
CA TYR A 1 -21.57 -6.92 -22.04
C TYR A 1 -20.27 -6.52 -21.32
N PRO A 2 -19.59 -5.44 -21.75
CA PRO A 2 -18.28 -5.07 -21.20
C PRO A 2 -18.33 -4.69 -19.71
N GLU A 3 -19.32 -3.90 -19.30
CA GLU A 3 -19.50 -3.51 -17.89
C GLU A 3 -19.75 -4.74 -16.98
N ASN A 4 -20.65 -5.63 -17.38
CA ASN A 4 -20.95 -6.83 -16.59
C ASN A 4 -19.72 -7.73 -16.44
N ALA A 5 -18.89 -7.86 -17.47
CA ALA A 5 -17.67 -8.66 -17.39
C ALA A 5 -16.69 -8.09 -16.33
N VAL A 6 -16.52 -6.76 -16.30
CA VAL A 6 -15.66 -6.09 -15.30
C VAL A 6 -16.24 -6.23 -13.89
N ARG A 7 -17.56 -6.04 -13.73
CA ARG A 7 -18.23 -6.22 -12.42
C ARG A 7 -18.08 -7.64 -11.91
N THR A 8 -18.35 -8.65 -12.74
CA THR A 8 -18.19 -10.06 -12.35
C THR A 8 -16.75 -10.38 -11.99
N MET A 9 -15.77 -9.87 -12.75
CA MET A 9 -14.36 -10.05 -12.42
C MET A 9 -14.00 -9.43 -11.06
N HIS A 10 -14.47 -8.20 -10.80
CA HIS A 10 -14.28 -7.54 -9.51
C HIS A 10 -14.86 -8.35 -8.34
N ASP A 11 -16.10 -8.82 -8.46
CA ASP A 11 -16.79 -9.58 -7.41
C ASP A 11 -16.04 -10.89 -7.09
N VAL A 12 -15.56 -11.59 -8.13
CA VAL A 12 -14.78 -12.82 -7.96
C VAL A 12 -13.45 -12.56 -7.24
N CYS A 13 -12.73 -11.48 -7.59
CA CYS A 13 -11.50 -11.12 -6.90
C CYS A 13 -11.74 -10.82 -5.42
N VAL A 14 -12.74 -9.99 -5.11
CA VAL A 14 -13.07 -9.61 -3.73
C VAL A 14 -13.44 -10.82 -2.89
N GLU A 15 -14.22 -11.76 -3.44
CA GLU A 15 -14.58 -12.97 -2.71
C GLU A 15 -13.38 -13.89 -2.49
N THR A 16 -12.53 -14.05 -3.51
CA THR A 16 -11.35 -14.92 -3.44
C THR A 16 -10.31 -14.41 -2.43
N GLU A 17 -10.15 -13.09 -2.30
CA GLU A 17 -9.22 -12.45 -1.35
C GLU A 17 -9.61 -12.64 0.13
N LYS A 18 -10.84 -13.08 0.41
CA LYS A 18 -11.27 -13.43 1.78
C LYS A 18 -10.65 -14.74 2.26
N SER A 19 -10.18 -15.60 1.35
CA SER A 19 -9.57 -16.90 1.70
C SER A 19 -8.33 -16.71 2.58
N PRO A 20 -8.16 -17.47 3.69
CA PRO A 20 -6.99 -17.41 4.55
C PRO A 20 -5.66 -17.58 3.80
N THR A 21 -5.63 -18.41 2.76
CA THR A 21 -4.43 -18.65 1.93
C THR A 21 -3.96 -17.41 1.18
N ALA A 22 -4.85 -16.46 0.90
CA ALA A 22 -4.49 -15.18 0.29
C ALA A 22 -3.89 -14.18 1.28
N LYS A 23 -4.10 -14.40 2.59
CA LYS A 23 -3.70 -13.51 3.69
C LYS A 23 -2.35 -13.87 4.31
N VAL A 24 -1.98 -15.15 4.27
CA VAL A 24 -0.78 -15.65 4.95
C VAL A 24 0.43 -15.49 4.02
N SER A 25 1.39 -14.69 4.46
CA SER A 25 2.74 -14.67 3.88
C SER A 25 3.65 -15.54 4.74
N HIS A 26 4.54 -16.31 4.11
CA HIS A 26 5.67 -16.91 4.81
C HIS A 26 6.77 -15.87 5.15
N HIS A 27 6.47 -14.58 4.94
CA HIS A 27 7.29 -13.40 5.18
C HIS A 27 8.70 -13.46 4.59
N ARG A 28 8.93 -14.39 3.64
CA ARG A 28 10.25 -14.70 3.07
C ARG A 28 11.33 -14.81 4.16
N LEU A 29 10.97 -15.39 5.32
CA LEU A 29 11.80 -15.45 6.54
C LEU A 29 13.18 -16.10 6.36
N HIS A 30 13.43 -16.75 5.23
CA HIS A 30 14.67 -17.45 4.92
C HIS A 30 15.36 -16.94 3.65
N GLU A 31 14.96 -15.77 3.15
CA GLU A 31 15.57 -15.17 1.97
C GLU A 31 16.48 -13.98 2.34
N CYS A 32 17.60 -13.84 1.66
CA CYS A 32 18.44 -12.66 1.74
C CYS A 32 17.93 -11.60 0.76
N PHE A 33 17.96 -10.33 1.17
CA PHE A 33 17.63 -9.20 0.31
C PHE A 33 18.90 -8.51 -0.17
N ASP A 34 18.94 -8.17 -1.45
CA ASP A 34 20.10 -7.51 -2.07
C ASP A 34 20.00 -5.98 -2.00
N HIS A 35 18.81 -5.44 -1.70
CA HIS A 35 18.55 -4.01 -1.73
C HIS A 35 18.02 -3.47 -0.40
N ILE A 36 18.48 -2.27 -0.02
CA ILE A 36 18.06 -1.59 1.21
C ILE A 36 16.56 -1.25 1.17
N ASP A 37 16.07 -0.74 0.04
CA ASP A 37 14.66 -0.37 -0.12
C ASP A 37 13.73 -1.59 -0.11
N GLU A 38 14.20 -2.74 -0.62
CA GLU A 38 13.49 -4.01 -0.46
C GLU A 38 13.43 -4.41 1.02
N THR A 39 14.56 -4.34 1.73
CA THR A 39 14.64 -4.71 3.16
C THR A 39 13.71 -3.86 4.03
N ILE A 40 13.66 -2.55 3.79
CA ILE A 40 12.75 -1.64 4.51
C ILE A 40 11.29 -1.99 4.20
N ALA A 41 10.93 -2.15 2.93
CA ALA A 41 9.58 -2.52 2.53
C ALA A 41 9.11 -3.82 3.18
N MET A 42 9.97 -4.84 3.19
CA MET A 42 9.68 -6.13 3.81
C MET A 42 9.52 -6.02 5.33
N SER A 43 10.36 -5.20 5.99
CA SER A 43 10.28 -4.95 7.43
C SER A 43 8.99 -4.22 7.82
N SER A 44 8.61 -3.19 7.06
CA SER A 44 7.36 -2.44 7.25
C SER A 44 6.14 -3.35 7.10
N MET A 45 6.12 -4.20 6.06
CA MET A 45 5.01 -5.13 5.84
C MET A 45 4.97 -6.25 6.89
N TYR A 46 6.11 -6.71 7.40
CA TYR A 46 6.14 -7.63 8.53
C TYR A 46 5.48 -6.98 9.76
N ALA A 47 5.87 -5.75 10.11
CA ALA A 47 5.26 -5.01 11.21
C ALA A 47 3.76 -4.82 10.99
N ALA A 48 3.34 -4.41 9.78
CA ALA A 48 1.93 -4.16 9.44
C ALA A 48 1.06 -5.40 9.70
N ASN A 49 1.51 -6.57 9.23
CA ASN A 49 0.78 -7.83 9.37
C ASN A 49 0.64 -8.30 10.82
N HIS A 50 1.53 -7.87 11.72
CA HIS A 50 1.54 -8.31 13.13
C HIS A 50 1.01 -7.26 14.11
N LEU A 51 0.92 -5.99 13.70
CA LEU A 51 0.39 -4.90 14.52
C LEU A 51 -1.12 -4.66 14.31
N GLY A 52 -1.72 -5.23 13.26
CA GLY A 52 -3.13 -5.02 12.97
C GLY A 52 -3.42 -3.58 12.50
N VAL A 53 -2.53 -3.03 11.69
CA VAL A 53 -2.70 -1.68 11.14
C VAL A 53 -3.80 -1.64 10.08
N LYS A 54 -4.44 -0.48 9.94
CA LYS A 54 -5.53 -0.26 8.98
C LYS A 54 -5.02 -0.23 7.55
N VAL A 55 -3.93 0.49 7.31
CA VAL A 55 -3.29 0.66 6.00
C VAL A 55 -1.78 0.79 6.13
N VAL A 56 -1.08 0.57 5.02
CA VAL A 56 0.33 0.97 4.84
C VAL A 56 0.37 2.11 3.83
N VAL A 57 1.20 3.13 4.08
CA VAL A 57 1.44 4.24 3.16
C VAL A 57 2.88 4.19 2.68
N ALA A 58 3.07 4.30 1.37
CA ALA A 58 4.38 4.36 0.74
C ALA A 58 4.54 5.68 -0.02
N LEU A 59 5.25 6.64 0.58
CA LEU A 59 5.74 7.82 -0.13
C LEU A 59 6.81 7.38 -1.15
N THR A 60 6.59 7.69 -2.43
CA THR A 60 7.45 7.15 -3.49
C THR A 60 7.49 8.01 -4.75
N ASP A 61 8.69 8.26 -5.26
CA ASP A 61 8.88 8.95 -6.54
C ASP A 61 8.75 8.00 -7.74
N SER A 62 9.20 6.74 -7.59
CA SER A 62 9.32 5.77 -8.70
C SER A 62 8.33 4.59 -8.64
N GLY A 63 7.66 4.43 -7.49
CA GLY A 63 6.79 3.30 -7.22
C GLY A 63 7.53 2.02 -6.86
N LYS A 64 8.84 2.06 -6.58
CA LYS A 64 9.63 0.87 -6.23
C LYS A 64 9.28 0.31 -4.85
N THR A 65 9.10 1.18 -3.85
CA THR A 65 8.68 0.78 -2.50
C THR A 65 7.33 0.03 -2.49
N PRO A 66 6.23 0.57 -3.04
CA PRO A 66 4.97 -0.18 -3.08
C PRO A 66 5.03 -1.43 -3.95
N LEU A 67 5.91 -1.48 -4.97
CA LEU A 67 6.15 -2.70 -5.73
C LEU A 67 6.73 -3.80 -4.84
N TRP A 68 7.75 -3.51 -4.02
CA TRP A 68 8.30 -4.49 -3.07
C TRP A 68 7.25 -4.92 -2.05
N MET A 69 6.53 -3.97 -1.46
CA MET A 69 5.47 -4.26 -0.48
C MET A 69 4.38 -5.17 -1.06
N SER A 70 3.94 -4.92 -2.30
CA SER A 70 2.88 -5.69 -2.97
C SER A 70 3.23 -7.16 -3.24
N ARG A 71 4.51 -7.54 -3.14
CA ARG A 71 4.96 -8.92 -3.30
C ARG A 71 4.72 -9.76 -2.05
N MET A 72 4.41 -9.14 -0.92
CA MET A 72 4.01 -9.86 0.29
C MET A 72 2.51 -10.09 0.29
N SER A 73 2.10 -11.35 0.50
CA SER A 73 0.68 -11.65 0.77
C SER A 73 0.24 -10.93 2.04
N SER A 74 -0.73 -10.04 1.90
CA SER A 74 -1.38 -9.32 2.98
C SER A 74 -2.76 -8.88 2.52
N ASN A 75 -3.66 -8.68 3.47
CA ASN A 75 -4.96 -8.05 3.24
C ASN A 75 -4.96 -6.56 3.58
N ILE A 76 -3.80 -6.00 3.91
CA ILE A 76 -3.65 -4.59 4.24
C ILE A 76 -3.48 -3.82 2.94
N SER A 77 -4.33 -2.82 2.73
CA SER A 77 -4.23 -1.92 1.57
C SER A 77 -2.97 -1.06 1.67
N ILE A 78 -2.24 -0.96 0.56
CA ILE A 78 -1.04 -0.14 0.45
C ILE A 78 -1.39 1.12 -0.35
N TYR A 79 -1.26 2.29 0.25
CA TYR A 79 -1.46 3.57 -0.43
C TYR A 79 -0.14 4.11 -0.95
N ALA A 80 0.05 4.06 -2.27
CA ALA A 80 1.23 4.63 -2.92
C ALA A 80 1.03 6.13 -3.12
N MET A 81 1.76 6.94 -2.36
CA MET A 81 1.66 8.39 -2.38
C MET A 81 2.79 9.03 -3.19
N SER A 82 2.42 9.83 -4.19
CA SER A 82 3.36 10.47 -5.11
C SER A 82 2.77 11.75 -5.70
N ASP A 83 3.63 12.71 -6.06
CA ASP A 83 3.29 13.87 -6.88
C ASP A 83 3.29 13.55 -8.39
N SER A 84 3.91 12.44 -8.77
CA SER A 84 4.07 12.01 -10.16
C SER A 84 2.88 11.20 -10.65
N VAL A 85 2.10 11.77 -11.57
CA VAL A 85 0.99 11.08 -12.24
C VAL A 85 1.47 9.81 -12.96
N ALA A 86 2.67 9.81 -13.52
CA ALA A 86 3.24 8.62 -14.17
C ALA A 86 3.48 7.48 -13.16
N THR A 87 3.98 7.82 -11.98
CA THR A 87 4.20 6.86 -10.89
C THR A 87 2.89 6.33 -10.34
N LEU A 88 1.91 7.20 -10.09
CA LEU A 88 0.56 6.80 -9.64
C LEU A 88 -0.10 5.84 -10.63
N ARG A 89 -0.05 6.15 -11.94
CA ARG A 89 -0.57 5.27 -13.00
C ARG A 89 0.15 3.93 -13.07
N LYS A 90 1.46 3.90 -12.82
CA LYS A 90 2.23 2.66 -12.78
C LYS A 90 1.79 1.76 -11.63
N THR A 91 1.52 2.36 -10.46
CA THR A 91 1.16 1.62 -9.24
C THR A 91 -0.23 0.98 -9.27
N THR A 92 -1.13 1.39 -10.17
CA THR A 92 -2.47 0.76 -10.31
C THR A 92 -2.41 -0.70 -10.75
N LEU A 93 -1.27 -1.15 -11.28
CA LEU A 93 -1.06 -2.53 -11.72
C LEU A 93 -0.57 -3.45 -10.58
N TYR A 94 -0.23 -2.88 -9.41
CA TYR A 94 0.34 -3.66 -8.32
C TYR A 94 -0.78 -4.19 -7.42
N ARG A 95 -0.67 -5.45 -7.01
CA ARG A 95 -1.66 -6.11 -6.15
C ARG A 95 -1.78 -5.38 -4.81
N GLY A 96 -3.00 -5.04 -4.41
CA GLY A 96 -3.28 -4.40 -3.12
C GLY A 96 -2.76 -2.97 -2.99
N VAL A 97 -2.32 -2.35 -4.08
CA VAL A 97 -1.81 -0.97 -4.09
C VAL A 97 -2.84 -0.02 -4.67
N TYR A 98 -3.09 1.07 -3.95
CA TYR A 98 -4.00 2.14 -4.34
C TYR A 98 -3.22 3.44 -4.50
N PRO A 99 -3.18 4.05 -5.70
CA PRO A 99 -2.49 5.32 -5.88
C PRO A 99 -3.22 6.45 -5.16
N CYS A 100 -2.47 7.33 -4.51
CA CYS A 100 -2.99 8.55 -3.90
C CYS A 100 -2.06 9.73 -4.18
N GLY A 101 -2.60 10.81 -4.76
CA GLY A 101 -1.81 12.01 -5.01
C GLY A 101 -1.43 12.69 -3.71
N ILE A 102 -0.18 13.16 -3.62
CA ILE A 102 0.27 14.06 -2.57
C ILE A 102 1.11 15.17 -3.20
N ASP A 103 0.97 16.39 -2.70
CA ASP A 103 1.74 17.53 -3.19
C ASP A 103 3.21 17.40 -2.79
N LYS A 104 4.11 17.87 -3.65
CA LYS A 104 5.54 17.89 -3.33
C LYS A 104 5.81 18.88 -2.19
N MET A 105 6.30 18.38 -1.07
CA MET A 105 6.63 19.17 0.11
C MET A 105 8.15 19.27 0.29
N ASN A 106 8.80 20.09 -0.55
CA ASN A 106 10.23 20.36 -0.42
C ASN A 106 10.54 21.01 0.94
N ASP A 107 11.62 20.58 1.58
CA ASP A 107 12.13 21.14 2.85
C ASP A 107 11.13 21.11 4.02
N ALA A 108 10.10 20.27 3.95
CA ALA A 108 9.18 20.05 5.04
C ALA A 108 9.76 19.08 6.08
N GLU A 109 9.55 19.40 7.35
CA GLU A 109 9.79 18.46 8.45
C GLU A 109 8.88 17.24 8.29
N TRP A 110 9.39 16.04 8.60
CA TRP A 110 8.64 14.79 8.48
C TRP A 110 7.31 14.80 9.23
N GLU A 111 7.20 15.56 10.33
CA GLU A 111 5.94 15.73 11.06
C GLU A 111 4.84 16.37 10.21
N LYS A 112 5.18 17.39 9.42
CA LYS A 112 4.23 18.05 8.50
C LYS A 112 3.83 17.13 7.35
N VAL A 113 4.78 16.37 6.82
CA VAL A 113 4.53 15.38 5.77
C VAL A 113 3.58 14.31 6.29
N ASN A 114 3.85 13.75 7.47
CA ASN A 114 2.99 12.75 8.10
C ASN A 114 1.59 13.31 8.40
N GLY A 115 1.51 14.53 8.92
CA GLY A 115 0.22 15.21 9.13
C GLY A 115 -0.58 15.36 7.83
N ARG A 116 0.08 15.71 6.72
CA ARG A 116 -0.59 15.76 5.41
C ARG A 116 -1.05 14.39 4.92
N VAL A 117 -0.21 13.38 5.06
CA VAL A 117 -0.56 12.00 4.70
C VAL A 117 -1.85 11.57 5.41
N VAL A 118 -1.92 11.78 6.74
CA VAL A 118 -3.09 11.45 7.54
C VAL A 118 -4.31 12.26 7.09
N SER A 119 -4.20 13.58 6.91
CA SER A 119 -5.33 14.40 6.47
C SER A 119 -5.89 13.96 5.12
N ILE A 120 -5.04 13.57 4.16
CA ILE A 120 -5.50 13.05 2.86
C ILE A 120 -6.26 11.73 3.02
N LEU A 121 -5.82 10.85 3.92
CA LEU A 121 -6.50 9.58 4.18
C LEU A 121 -7.85 9.78 4.88
N GLU A 122 -7.93 10.71 5.83
CA GLU A 122 -9.18 11.10 6.51
C GLU A 122 -10.17 11.76 5.54
N GLU A 123 -9.71 12.72 4.72
CA GLU A 123 -10.52 13.37 3.67
C GLU A 123 -11.15 12.35 2.70
N LYS A 124 -10.47 11.22 2.50
CA LYS A 124 -10.92 10.11 1.64
C LYS A 124 -11.70 9.02 2.40
N ASN A 125 -11.92 9.18 3.70
CA ASN A 125 -12.58 8.20 4.58
C ASN A 125 -11.89 6.82 4.57
N ILE A 126 -10.56 6.80 4.49
CA ILE A 126 -9.76 5.57 4.51
C ILE A 126 -9.39 5.18 5.95
N VAL A 127 -9.10 6.18 6.78
CA VAL A 127 -8.73 6.04 8.19
C VAL A 127 -9.59 6.96 9.04
N GLU A 128 -9.72 6.60 10.31
CA GLU A 128 -10.38 7.38 11.35
C GLU A 128 -9.50 7.51 12.60
N GLU A 129 -9.89 8.37 13.53
CA GLU A 129 -9.16 8.57 14.78
C GLU A 129 -9.02 7.24 15.54
N GLY A 130 -7.78 6.88 15.90
CA GLY A 130 -7.46 5.62 16.58
C GLY A 130 -6.99 4.50 15.65
N ASP A 131 -7.13 4.63 14.33
CA ASP A 131 -6.52 3.70 13.38
C ASP A 131 -4.99 3.78 13.42
N MET A 132 -4.33 2.63 13.43
CA MET A 132 -2.88 2.55 13.26
C MET A 132 -2.52 2.49 11.78
N ILE A 133 -1.47 3.22 11.39
CA ILE A 133 -0.92 3.22 10.04
C ILE A 133 0.60 2.98 10.09
N ILE A 134 1.16 2.39 9.02
CA ILE A 134 2.60 2.29 8.80
C ILE A 134 3.01 3.10 7.59
#